data_AF-A2Z2X7-F1
#
_entry.id   AF-A2Z2X7-F1
#
_cell.length_a   1.000
_cell.length_b   1.000
_cell.length_c   1.000
_cell.angle_alpha   90.00
_cell.angle_beta   90.00
_cell.angle_gamma   90.00
#
_symmetry.space_group_name_H-M   'P 1'
#
loop_
_entity.id
_entity.type
_entity.pdbx_description
1 polymer ?
#
loop_
_entity_poly.entity_id
_entity_poly.type
_entity_poly.pdbx_seq_one_letter_code
_entity_poly.pdbx_strand_id
1 'polypeptide(L)'
;MERRGSLYGVAAAAALLLLLPMAAAAGGEAARLSPEHYRSTCPGVESVVRSVVARKVKETFVTVPATLRLFFHDCFVEHYSALGICILAKLTNFSAAFLMHSGFSLAA
;
A
#
# COMPACT_ATOMS: atom_id res chain seq x y z
N MET A 1 22.93 6.76 -42.57
CA MET A 1 21.85 6.54 -41.57
C MET A 1 22.39 6.12 -40.20
N GLU A 2 23.58 5.52 -40.11
CA GLU A 2 24.21 5.00 -38.88
C GLU A 2 24.52 6.01 -37.75
N ARG A 3 24.94 7.25 -38.05
CA ARG A 3 25.29 8.25 -37.00
C ARG A 3 24.08 8.75 -36.21
N ARG A 4 22.89 8.79 -36.83
CA ARG A 4 21.65 9.21 -36.17
C ARG A 4 21.17 8.11 -35.21
N GLY A 5 21.22 6.85 -35.63
CA GLY A 5 20.88 5.69 -34.79
C GLY A 5 21.75 5.59 -33.53
N SER A 6 23.05 5.88 -33.65
CA SER A 6 23.97 5.93 -32.51
C SER A 6 23.65 7.08 -31.53
N LEU A 7 23.32 8.27 -32.04
CA LEU A 7 22.91 9.41 -31.21
C LEU A 7 21.62 9.12 -30.43
N TYR A 8 20.64 8.47 -31.07
CA TYR A 8 19.41 8.02 -30.40
C TYR A 8 19.68 6.96 -29.34
N GLY A 9 20.62 6.03 -29.59
CA GLY A 9 21.04 5.02 -28.61
C GLY A 9 21.72 5.63 -27.38
N VAL A 10 22.62 6.59 -27.56
CA VAL A 10 23.29 7.30 -26.45
C VAL A 10 22.29 8.14 -25.65
N ALA A 11 21.35 8.82 -26.33
CA ALA A 11 20.30 9.59 -25.67
C ALA A 11 19.34 8.69 -24.86
N ALA A 12 18.96 7.53 -25.40
CA ALA A 12 18.12 6.56 -24.70
C ALA A 12 18.82 5.95 -23.48
N ALA A 13 20.10 5.61 -23.59
CA ALA A 13 20.89 5.09 -22.48
C ALA A 13 21.07 6.14 -21.36
N ALA A 14 21.35 7.40 -21.73
CA ALA A 14 21.43 8.50 -20.77
C ALA A 14 20.09 8.77 -20.07
N ALA A 15 18.98 8.74 -20.80
CA ALA A 15 17.64 8.87 -20.22
C ALA A 15 17.33 7.71 -19.25
N LEU A 16 17.67 6.48 -19.61
CA LEU A 16 17.47 5.31 -18.75
C LEU A 16 18.31 5.40 -17.46
N LEU A 17 19.57 5.83 -17.56
CA LEU A 17 20.47 6.05 -16.43
C LEU A 17 19.97 7.15 -15.48
N LEU A 18 19.33 8.19 -16.01
CA LEU A 18 18.78 9.29 -15.22
C LEU A 18 17.42 8.94 -14.57
N LEU A 19 16.61 8.09 -15.21
CA LEU A 19 15.27 7.73 -14.72
C LEU A 19 15.27 6.59 -13.69
N LEU A 20 16.25 5.68 -13.74
CA LEU A 20 16.37 4.54 -12.83
C LEU A 20 16.46 4.91 -11.32
N PRO A 21 17.23 5.93 -10.88
CA PRO A 21 17.34 6.26 -9.47
C PRO A 21 16.10 6.93 -8.87
N MET A 22 15.28 7.64 -9.68
CA MET A 22 14.04 8.27 -9.21
C MET A 22 12.94 7.26 -8.88
N ALA A 23 12.93 6.10 -9.55
CA ALA A 23 11.98 5.02 -9.27
C ALA A 23 12.28 4.31 -7.94
N ALA A 24 13.54 4.28 -7.50
CA ALA A 24 13.95 3.62 -6.25
C ALA A 24 13.62 4.45 -4.99
N ALA A 25 13.45 5.78 -5.13
CA ALA A 25 13.10 6.67 -4.02
C ALA A 25 11.59 6.73 -3.73
N ALA A 26 10.75 6.10 -4.56
CA ALA A 26 9.29 6.06 -4.38
C ALA A 26 8.81 4.97 -3.40
N GLY A 27 9.73 4.32 -2.68
CA GLY A 27 9.40 3.45 -1.56
C GLY A 27 8.97 4.29 -0.37
N GLY A 28 7.68 4.62 -0.29
CA GLY A 28 7.10 5.22 0.91
C GLY A 28 7.47 4.37 2.13
N GLU A 29 8.02 5.03 3.14
CA GLU A 29 8.42 4.36 4.38
C GLU A 29 7.17 3.73 5.00
N ALA A 30 7.04 2.41 4.88
CA ALA A 30 5.95 1.70 5.50
C ALA A 30 6.09 1.93 7.00
N ALA A 31 5.20 2.74 7.58
CA ALA A 31 5.20 3.02 9.00
C ALA A 31 5.23 1.69 9.75
N ARG A 32 6.31 1.44 10.50
CA ARG A 32 6.49 0.20 11.26
C ARG A 32 5.45 0.15 12.37
N LEU A 33 4.38 -0.58 12.13
CA LEU A 33 3.38 -0.89 13.14
C LEU A 33 3.98 -1.87 14.14
N SER A 34 3.81 -1.58 15.42
CA SER A 34 4.20 -2.46 16.51
C SER A 34 3.04 -2.58 17.49
N PRO A 35 2.69 -3.78 17.96
CA PRO A 35 1.67 -3.96 19.00
C PRO A 35 2.04 -3.24 20.31
N GLU A 36 3.32 -2.95 20.53
CA GLU A 36 3.81 -2.29 21.75
C GLU A 36 4.06 -0.78 21.55
N HIS A 37 3.49 -0.18 20.50
CA HIS A 37 3.74 1.22 20.13
C HIS A 37 3.50 2.20 21.29
N TYR A 38 2.50 1.94 22.14
CA TYR A 38 2.13 2.82 23.26
C TYR A 38 2.76 2.45 24.60
N ARG A 39 3.60 1.41 24.66
CA ARG A 39 4.09 0.84 25.93
C ARG A 39 4.81 1.86 26.83
N SER A 40 5.57 2.78 26.25
CA SER A 40 6.33 3.81 26.99
C SER A 40 5.55 5.11 27.19
N THR A 41 4.68 5.48 26.25
CA THR A 41 4.00 6.78 26.25
C THR A 41 2.66 6.75 26.99
N CYS A 42 1.88 5.67 26.82
CA CYS A 42 0.55 5.51 27.42
C CYS A 42 0.31 4.03 27.77
N PRO A 43 0.90 3.54 28.87
CA PRO A 43 0.75 2.14 29.27
C PRO A 43 -0.71 1.85 29.63
N GLY A 44 -1.27 0.78 29.05
CA GLY A 44 -2.64 0.33 29.34
C GLY A 44 -3.72 0.91 28.43
N VAL A 45 -3.36 1.66 27.38
CA VAL A 45 -4.32 2.17 26.41
C VAL A 45 -5.18 1.06 25.79
N GLU A 46 -4.63 -0.12 25.47
CA GLU A 46 -5.44 -1.21 24.90
C GLU A 46 -6.49 -1.72 25.89
N SER A 47 -6.17 -1.72 27.19
CA SER A 47 -7.09 -2.13 28.26
C SER A 47 -8.26 -1.14 28.37
N VAL A 48 -7.96 0.16 28.38
CA VAL A 48 -8.97 1.21 28.42
C VAL A 48 -9.89 1.11 27.20
N VAL A 49 -9.33 1.04 25.99
CA VAL A 49 -10.11 0.92 24.75
C VAL A 49 -11.00 -0.33 24.80
N ARG A 50 -10.46 -1.49 25.21
CA ARG A 50 -11.23 -2.74 25.33
C ARG A 50 -12.39 -2.61 26.32
N SER A 51 -12.17 -1.97 27.47
CA SER A 51 -13.21 -1.77 28.48
C SER A 51 -14.35 -0.88 27.96
N VAL A 52 -14.03 0.18 27.23
CA VAL A 52 -15.01 1.11 26.67
C VAL A 52 -15.81 0.44 25.57
N VAL A 53 -15.14 -0.27 24.66
CA VAL A 53 -15.80 -1.03 23.59
C VAL A 53 -16.73 -2.08 24.19
N ALA A 54 -16.26 -2.88 25.15
CA ALA A 54 -17.09 -3.92 25.79
C ALA A 54 -18.34 -3.34 26.46
N ARG A 55 -18.21 -2.19 27.15
CA ARG A 55 -19.36 -1.47 27.71
C ARG A 55 -20.32 -1.02 26.62
N LYS A 56 -19.82 -0.44 25.53
CA LYS A 56 -20.65 0.07 24.44
C LYS A 56 -21.39 -1.03 23.67
N VAL A 57 -20.75 -2.19 23.47
CA VAL A 57 -21.42 -3.38 22.91
C VAL A 57 -22.59 -3.84 23.78
N LYS A 58 -22.45 -3.77 25.12
CA LYS A 58 -23.55 -4.09 26.05
C LYS A 58 -24.69 -3.07 26.02
N GLU A 59 -24.38 -1.79 25.79
CA GLU A 59 -25.39 -0.73 25.65
C GLU A 59 -26.17 -0.87 24.33
N THR A 60 -25.46 -1.11 23.21
CA THR A 60 -26.09 -1.38 21.92
C THR A 60 -25.20 -2.22 21.02
N PHE A 61 -25.77 -3.33 20.51
CA PHE A 61 -25.04 -4.23 19.63
C PHE A 61 -24.66 -3.57 18.29
N VAL A 62 -25.38 -2.52 17.87
CA VAL A 62 -25.11 -1.77 16.62
C VAL A 62 -23.73 -1.10 16.65
N THR A 63 -23.11 -0.90 17.82
CA THR A 63 -21.76 -0.36 17.92
C THR A 63 -20.73 -1.21 17.18
N VAL A 64 -20.80 -2.55 17.23
CA VAL A 64 -19.81 -3.42 16.59
C VAL A 64 -19.73 -3.20 15.07
N PRO A 65 -20.82 -3.37 14.30
CA PRO A 65 -20.79 -3.13 12.86
C PRO A 65 -20.56 -1.66 12.51
N ALA A 66 -21.02 -0.71 13.33
CA ALA A 66 -20.80 0.72 13.10
C ALA A 66 -19.31 1.11 13.24
N THR A 67 -18.62 0.62 14.28
CA THR A 67 -17.19 0.88 14.48
C THR A 67 -16.34 0.22 13.39
N LEU A 68 -16.67 -1.00 12.97
CA LEU A 68 -16.00 -1.66 11.84
C LEU A 68 -16.19 -0.86 10.54
N ARG A 69 -17.42 -0.44 10.24
CA ARG A 69 -17.72 0.38 9.06
C ARG A 69 -16.95 1.71 9.09
N LEU A 70 -16.87 2.36 10.25
CA LEU A 70 -16.12 3.60 10.41
C LEU A 70 -14.62 3.37 10.19
N PHE A 71 -14.05 2.31 10.75
CA PHE A 71 -12.64 1.95 10.53
C PHE A 71 -12.35 1.72 9.04
N PHE A 72 -13.19 0.94 8.36
CA PHE A 72 -13.04 0.74 6.92
C PHE A 72 -13.27 2.03 6.14
N HIS A 73 -14.20 2.89 6.56
CA HIS A 73 -14.43 4.17 5.92
C HIS A 73 -13.21 5.09 6.03
N ASP A 74 -12.61 5.23 7.21
CA ASP A 74 -11.43 6.07 7.43
C ASP A 74 -10.22 5.53 6.65
N CYS A 75 -9.99 4.22 6.69
CA CYS A 75 -8.91 3.62 5.91
C CYS A 75 -9.13 3.72 4.39
N PHE A 76 -10.37 3.63 3.91
CA PHE A 76 -10.66 3.68 2.47
C PHE A 76 -10.67 5.12 1.93
N VAL A 77 -11.05 6.09 2.77
CA VAL A 77 -11.05 7.52 2.42
C VAL A 77 -9.65 8.13 2.50
N GLU A 78 -8.78 7.65 3.40
CA GLU A 78 -7.37 8.09 3.50
C GLU A 78 -6.41 7.50 2.46
N HIS A 79 -6.87 6.66 1.52
CA HIS A 79 -6.07 6.33 0.33
C HIS A 79 -5.81 7.53 -0.60
N TYR A 80 -6.20 8.75 -0.19
CA TYR A 80 -5.72 10.01 -0.75
C TYR A 80 -4.61 10.69 0.07
N SER A 81 -3.83 9.98 0.91
CA SER A 81 -2.58 10.55 1.42
C SER A 81 -1.43 9.56 1.64
N ALA A 82 -1.49 8.39 1.01
CA ALA A 82 -0.32 7.51 0.82
C ALA A 82 -0.46 6.78 -0.52
N LEU A 83 -0.13 7.50 -1.60
CA LEU A 83 0.04 7.09 -3.00
C LEU A 83 -0.95 6.04 -3.56
N GLY A 84 -1.56 6.35 -4.72
CA GLY A 84 -2.38 5.44 -5.55
C GLY A 84 -1.69 4.17 -6.06
N ILE A 85 -0.59 3.75 -5.46
CA ILE A 85 0.14 2.49 -5.68
C ILE A 85 -0.67 1.28 -5.21
N CYS A 86 -1.52 1.38 -4.17
CA CYS A 86 -2.18 0.17 -3.64
C CYS A 86 -3.24 -0.41 -4.60
N ILE A 87 -3.87 0.45 -5.42
CA ILE A 87 -4.77 0.01 -6.51
C ILE A 87 -3.95 -0.59 -7.65
N LEU A 88 -2.81 0.01 -8.02
CA LEU A 88 -1.90 -0.57 -9.01
C LEU A 88 -1.29 -1.91 -8.55
N ALA A 89 -0.97 -2.08 -7.26
CA ALA A 89 -0.45 -3.32 -6.71
C ALA A 89 -1.50 -4.43 -6.70
N LYS A 90 -2.78 -4.08 -6.49
CA LYS A 90 -3.89 -5.03 -6.61
C LYS A 90 -4.18 -5.38 -8.06
N LEU A 91 -4.13 -4.41 -8.98
CA LEU A 91 -4.32 -4.63 -10.42
C LEU A 91 -3.15 -5.41 -11.05
N THR A 92 -1.91 -5.20 -10.61
CA THR A 92 -0.75 -5.98 -11.06
C THR A 92 -0.73 -7.39 -10.48
N ASN A 93 -1.13 -7.59 -9.22
CA ASN A 93 -1.33 -8.94 -8.66
C ASN A 93 -2.52 -9.65 -9.29
N PHE A 94 -3.61 -8.95 -9.58
CA PHE A 94 -4.78 -9.51 -10.26
C PHE A 94 -4.47 -9.83 -11.73
N SER A 95 -3.73 -8.97 -12.45
CA SER A 95 -3.21 -9.27 -13.79
C SER A 95 -2.17 -10.40 -13.78
N ALA A 96 -1.30 -10.49 -12.78
CA ALA A 96 -0.36 -11.60 -12.64
C ALA A 96 -1.07 -12.92 -12.33
N ALA A 97 -2.10 -12.91 -11.47
CA ALA A 97 -2.95 -14.08 -11.21
C ALA A 97 -3.75 -14.48 -12.45
N PHE A 98 -4.21 -13.52 -13.27
CA PHE A 98 -4.91 -13.78 -14.54
C PHE A 98 -3.97 -14.32 -15.63
N LEU A 99 -2.71 -13.84 -15.68
CA LEU A 99 -1.65 -14.36 -16.55
C LEU A 99 -1.22 -15.79 -16.14
N MET A 100 -1.18 -16.10 -14.84
CA MET A 100 -0.84 -17.44 -14.36
C MET A 100 -1.98 -18.46 -14.58
N HIS A 101 -3.23 -18.02 -14.64
CA HIS A 101 -4.36 -18.91 -14.93
C HIS A 101 -4.58 -19.15 -16.43
N SER A 102 -4.02 -18.31 -17.31
CA SER A 102 -4.20 -18.38 -18.77
C SER A 102 -3.09 -19.13 -19.51
N GLY A 103 -2.14 -19.76 -18.80
CA GLY A 103 -1.22 -20.75 -19.39
C GLY A 103 -0.29 -20.23 -20.50
N PHE A 104 -0.02 -18.92 -20.55
CA PHE A 104 0.86 -18.36 -21.57
C PHE A 104 2.33 -18.55 -21.17
N SER A 105 2.90 -19.67 -21.62
CA SER A 105 4.36 -19.87 -21.64
C SER A 105 4.96 -18.88 -22.64
N LEU A 106 5.53 -17.77 -22.17
CA LEU A 106 6.41 -16.97 -23.00
C LEU A 106 7.84 -17.50 -22.82
N ALA A 107 8.19 -18.42 -23.72
CA ALA A 107 9.54 -18.91 -23.90
C ALA A 107 10.50 -17.74 -24.16
N ALA A 108 11.68 -17.85 -23.54
CA ALA A 108 12.88 -17.06 -23.80
C ALA A 108 13.44 -17.34 -25.21
#